data_AF-A0A928QQ32-F1
#
_entry.id   AF-A0A928QQ32-F1
#
_cell.length_a   1.000
_cell.length_b   1.000
_cell.length_c   1.000
_cell.angle_alpha   90.00
_cell.angle_beta   90.00
_cell.angle_gamma   90.00
#
_symmetry.space_group_name_H-M   'P 1'
#
loop_
_entity.id
_entity.type
_entity.pdbx_description
1 polymer ?
#
loop_
_entity_poly.entity_id
_entity_poly.type
_entity_poly.pdbx_seq_one_letter_code
_entity_poly.pdbx_strand_id
1 'polypeptide(L)'
;MQKQNKSVAKTAMIVAILLLIAFVMREIYEDLPNAMLQAVMVTVRNTIHISLLFSWIVSVHRRMVNKKLRRLMLIVGCLLLFWLVDKIVKWDFTGSVTHPLVRYLWYGFYVGMLFVPTLGAFIINYLGKPENYSHPKKLNYLLIPPTILLTTVFTNDLHQKVFVFYNGFINFDLEYSYDVLYLAVECLKAQ
;
A
#
# COMPACT_ATOMS: atom_id res chain seq x y z
N MET A 1 2.82 -2.47 36.11
CA MET A 1 2.70 -3.30 34.89
C MET A 1 1.24 -3.61 34.49
N GLN A 2 0.34 -4.04 35.40
CA GLN A 2 -1.06 -4.38 35.04
C GLN A 2 -1.89 -3.27 34.36
N LYS A 3 -1.75 -1.99 34.76
CA LYS A 3 -2.52 -0.87 34.20
C LYS A 3 -2.14 -0.56 32.74
N GLN A 4 -0.87 -0.72 32.37
CA GLN A 4 -0.37 -0.52 31.01
C GLN A 4 -0.87 -1.63 30.07
N ASN A 5 -0.86 -2.88 30.52
CA ASN A 5 -1.39 -4.01 29.75
C ASN A 5 -2.90 -3.88 29.48
N LYS A 6 -3.68 -3.38 30.45
CA LYS A 6 -5.11 -3.10 30.25
C LYS A 6 -5.35 -2.00 29.20
N SER A 7 -4.53 -0.95 29.18
CA SER A 7 -4.65 0.14 28.19
C SER A 7 -4.26 -0.30 26.77
N VAL A 8 -3.21 -1.12 26.64
CA VAL A 8 -2.81 -1.71 25.36
C VAL A 8 -3.89 -2.66 24.85
N ALA A 9 -4.41 -3.54 25.71
CA ALA A 9 -5.49 -4.47 25.35
C ALA A 9 -6.76 -3.73 24.90
N LYS A 10 -7.15 -2.66 25.60
CA LYS A 10 -8.29 -1.81 25.19
C LYS A 10 -8.06 -1.18 23.83
N THR A 11 -6.86 -0.67 23.57
CA THR A 11 -6.52 -0.06 22.26
C THR A 11 -6.56 -1.11 21.15
N ALA A 12 -6.00 -2.29 21.38
CA ALA A 12 -6.03 -3.40 20.44
C ALA A 12 -7.46 -3.85 20.12
N MET A 13 -8.32 -3.93 21.15
CA MET A 13 -9.73 -4.25 20.98
C MET A 13 -10.47 -3.21 20.14
N ILE A 14 -10.23 -1.91 20.37
CA ILE A 14 -10.82 -0.84 19.55
C ILE A 14 -10.38 -0.96 18.10
N VAL A 15 -9.09 -1.18 17.85
CA VAL A 15 -8.56 -1.36 16.48
C VAL A 15 -9.20 -2.58 15.82
N ALA A 16 -9.31 -3.71 16.53
CA ALA A 16 -9.94 -4.92 15.99
C ALA A 16 -11.42 -4.69 15.63
N ILE A 17 -12.17 -3.98 16.48
CA ILE A 17 -13.58 -3.62 16.21
C ILE A 17 -13.68 -2.71 14.99
N LEU A 18 -12.83 -1.69 14.88
CA LEU A 18 -12.81 -0.79 13.71
C LEU A 18 -12.51 -1.54 12.41
N LEU A 19 -11.55 -2.48 12.44
CA LEU A 19 -11.24 -3.33 11.30
C LEU A 19 -12.38 -4.29 10.95
N LEU A 20 -13.06 -4.86 11.95
CA LEU A 20 -14.23 -5.70 11.74
C LEU A 20 -15.38 -4.89 11.09
N ILE A 21 -15.63 -3.67 11.56
CA ILE A 21 -16.62 -2.77 10.96
C ILE A 21 -16.26 -2.47 9.50
N ALA A 22 -15.01 -2.12 9.22
CA ALA A 22 -14.54 -1.83 7.87
C ALA A 22 -14.66 -3.07 6.94
N PHE A 23 -14.43 -4.27 7.47
CA PHE A 23 -14.61 -5.54 6.76
C PHE A 23 -16.10 -5.80 6.45
N VAL A 24 -16.98 -5.72 7.45
CA VAL A 24 -18.43 -5.92 7.25
C VAL A 24 -18.99 -4.91 6.25
N MET A 25 -18.55 -3.64 6.31
CA MET A 25 -18.91 -2.63 5.30
C MET A 25 -18.45 -3.01 3.89
N ARG A 26 -17.31 -3.71 3.73
CA ARG A 26 -16.82 -4.17 2.43
C ARG A 26 -17.62 -5.34 1.88
N GLU A 27 -18.22 -6.18 2.71
CA GLU A 27 -19.06 -7.29 2.24
C GLU A 27 -20.47 -6.80 1.87
N ILE A 28 -21.06 -5.89 2.65
CA ILE A 28 -22.45 -5.47 2.46
C ILE A 28 -22.62 -4.40 1.37
N TYR A 29 -21.57 -3.63 1.03
CA TYR A 29 -21.76 -2.44 0.19
C TYR A 29 -22.31 -2.72 -1.22
N GLU A 30 -22.01 -3.88 -1.83
CA GLU A 30 -22.48 -4.22 -3.18
C GLU A 30 -23.99 -4.50 -3.22
N ASP A 31 -24.54 -5.00 -2.10
CA ASP A 31 -25.94 -5.39 -1.97
C ASP A 31 -26.87 -4.22 -1.60
N LEU A 32 -26.32 -3.03 -1.36
CA LEU A 32 -27.12 -1.88 -0.93
C LEU A 32 -27.88 -1.26 -2.11
N PRO A 33 -29.20 -1.08 -2.02
CA PRO A 33 -30.00 -0.52 -3.11
C PRO A 33 -29.82 1.00 -3.30
N ASN A 34 -29.22 1.70 -2.32
CA ASN A 34 -29.13 3.16 -2.30
C ASN A 34 -27.68 3.64 -2.51
N ALA A 35 -27.44 4.32 -3.64
CA ALA A 35 -26.13 4.88 -4.00
C ALA A 35 -25.56 5.86 -2.96
N MET A 36 -26.42 6.65 -2.29
CA MET A 36 -25.96 7.57 -1.24
C MET A 36 -25.43 6.79 -0.02
N LEU A 37 -26.09 5.69 0.33
CA LEU A 37 -25.66 4.85 1.45
C LEU A 37 -24.36 4.10 1.12
N GLN A 38 -24.20 3.62 -0.13
CA GLN A 38 -22.96 3.03 -0.62
C GLN A 38 -21.79 4.03 -0.49
N ALA A 39 -21.97 5.26 -0.98
CA ALA A 39 -20.95 6.31 -0.90
C ALA A 39 -20.55 6.63 0.55
N VAL A 40 -21.53 6.69 1.47
CA VAL A 40 -21.28 6.88 2.91
C VAL A 40 -20.47 5.70 3.47
N MET A 41 -20.83 4.45 3.19
CA MET A 41 -20.09 3.28 3.69
C MET A 41 -18.65 3.23 3.19
N VAL A 42 -18.42 3.49 1.91
CA VAL A 42 -17.08 3.56 1.31
C VAL A 42 -16.26 4.67 1.98
N THR A 43 -16.83 5.85 2.17
CA THR A 43 -16.16 6.99 2.81
C THR A 43 -15.80 6.69 4.26
N VAL A 44 -16.71 6.10 5.03
CA VAL A 44 -16.47 5.72 6.43
C VAL A 44 -15.36 4.67 6.51
N ARG A 45 -15.42 3.62 5.69
CA ARG A 45 -14.38 2.58 5.61
C ARG A 45 -13.01 3.18 5.30
N ASN A 46 -12.93 4.04 4.30
CA ASN A 46 -11.67 4.70 3.92
C ASN A 46 -11.14 5.61 5.04
N THR A 47 -12.02 6.33 5.72
CA THR A 47 -11.66 7.16 6.89
C THR A 47 -11.10 6.33 8.03
N ILE A 48 -11.67 5.14 8.30
CA ILE A 48 -11.14 4.20 9.29
C ILE A 48 -9.71 3.79 8.92
N HIS A 49 -9.46 3.37 7.68
CA HIS A 49 -8.11 2.95 7.24
C HIS A 49 -7.09 4.09 7.34
N ILE A 50 -7.43 5.29 6.84
CA ILE A 50 -6.54 6.46 6.88
C ILE A 50 -6.23 6.86 8.33
N SER A 51 -7.26 6.95 9.19
CA SER A 51 -7.08 7.38 10.58
C SER A 51 -6.26 6.37 11.41
N LEU A 52 -6.45 5.07 11.19
CA LEU A 52 -5.65 4.02 11.81
C LEU A 52 -4.19 4.10 11.37
N LEU A 53 -3.94 4.23 10.07
CA LEU A 53 -2.60 4.33 9.52
C LEU A 53 -1.89 5.60 10.01
N PHE A 54 -2.59 6.74 9.98
CA PHE A 54 -2.06 8.00 10.51
C PHE A 54 -1.72 7.89 12.01
N SER A 55 -2.61 7.29 12.80
CA SER A 55 -2.37 7.04 14.22
C SER A 55 -1.16 6.14 14.46
N TRP A 56 -0.96 5.12 13.61
CA TRP A 56 0.22 4.26 13.64
C TRP A 56 1.50 5.05 13.31
N ILE A 57 1.50 5.90 12.27
CA ILE A 57 2.63 6.77 11.91
C ILE A 57 3.02 7.69 13.08
N VAL A 58 2.04 8.35 13.70
CA VAL A 58 2.26 9.21 14.87
C VAL A 58 2.76 8.41 16.08
N SER A 59 2.24 7.20 16.29
CA SER A 59 2.71 6.28 17.33
C SER A 59 4.18 5.90 17.14
N VAL A 60 4.56 5.52 15.92
CA VAL A 60 5.95 5.22 15.53
C VAL A 60 6.84 6.44 15.77
N HIS A 61 6.42 7.63 15.33
CA HIS A 61 7.21 8.85 15.49
C HIS A 61 7.57 9.11 16.96
N ARG A 62 6.61 8.89 17.87
CA ARG A 62 6.77 9.11 19.32
C ARG A 62 7.56 8.01 20.03
N ARG A 63 7.42 6.75 19.60
CA ARG A 63 8.00 5.58 20.31
C ARG A 63 9.42 5.23 19.86
N MET A 64 9.77 5.53 18.62
CA MET A 64 11.04 5.08 18.05
C MET A 64 12.18 6.05 18.37
N VAL A 65 13.07 5.64 19.27
CA VAL A 65 14.25 6.43 19.68
C VAL A 65 15.31 6.47 18.58
N ASN A 66 15.58 5.32 17.94
CA ASN A 66 16.56 5.24 16.84
C ASN A 66 16.08 6.04 15.62
N LYS A 67 16.78 7.14 15.31
CA LYS A 67 16.39 8.06 14.22
C LYS A 67 16.36 7.40 12.85
N LYS A 68 17.27 6.47 12.55
CA LYS A 68 17.34 5.77 11.25
C LYS A 68 16.13 4.85 11.07
N LEU A 69 15.87 4.04 12.09
CA LEU A 69 14.72 3.12 12.11
C LEU A 69 13.39 3.88 12.07
N ARG A 70 13.29 4.99 12.82
CA ARG A 70 12.13 5.90 12.77
C ARG A 70 11.93 6.45 11.36
N ARG A 71 12.98 6.96 10.70
CA ARG A 71 12.88 7.49 9.33
C ARG A 71 12.37 6.43 8.35
N LEU A 72 12.91 5.21 8.40
CA LEU A 72 12.46 4.12 7.54
C LEU A 72 10.98 3.77 7.77
N MET A 73 10.56 3.63 9.04
CA MET A 73 9.16 3.35 9.38
C MET A 73 8.22 4.48 8.92
N LEU A 74 8.66 5.74 9.00
CA LEU A 74 7.89 6.88 8.49
C LEU A 74 7.79 6.85 6.95
N ILE A 75 8.87 6.49 6.24
CA ILE A 75 8.83 6.30 4.78
C ILE A 75 7.84 5.19 4.42
N VAL A 76 7.86 4.05 5.13
CA VAL A 76 6.88 2.97 4.96
C VAL A 76 5.46 3.49 5.20
N GLY A 77 5.24 4.26 6.27
CA GLY A 77 3.94 4.87 6.53
C GLY A 77 3.46 5.80 5.41
N CYS A 78 4.35 6.65 4.88
CA CYS A 78 4.05 7.50 3.73
C CYS A 78 3.73 6.69 2.47
N LEU A 79 4.47 5.60 2.22
CA LEU A 79 4.20 4.70 1.09
C LEU A 79 2.84 3.99 1.23
N LEU A 80 2.49 3.53 2.43
CA LEU A 80 1.19 2.94 2.70
C LEU A 80 0.05 3.95 2.55
N LEU A 81 0.26 5.21 2.96
CA LEU A 81 -0.72 6.28 2.75
C LEU A 81 -0.89 6.58 1.26
N PHE A 82 0.22 6.71 0.54
CA PHE A 82 0.22 6.87 -0.92
C PHE A 82 -0.56 5.74 -1.60
N TRP A 83 -0.24 4.49 -1.24
CA TRP A 83 -0.92 3.30 -1.76
C TRP A 83 -2.43 3.29 -1.46
N LEU A 84 -2.81 3.70 -0.25
CA LEU A 84 -4.22 3.79 0.14
C LEU A 84 -4.96 4.87 -0.64
N VAL A 85 -4.34 6.04 -0.83
CA VAL A 85 -4.92 7.13 -1.64
C VAL A 85 -5.07 6.69 -3.09
N ASP A 86 -4.04 6.07 -3.67
CA ASP A 86 -4.09 5.53 -5.03
C ASP A 86 -5.23 4.50 -5.20
N LYS A 87 -5.37 3.59 -4.24
CA LYS A 87 -6.46 2.61 -4.18
C LYS A 87 -7.84 3.28 -4.09
N ILE A 88 -7.97 4.35 -3.30
CA ILE A 88 -9.24 5.10 -3.19
C ILE A 88 -9.56 5.83 -4.50
N VAL A 89 -8.60 6.55 -5.06
CA VAL A 89 -8.82 7.30 -6.31
C VAL A 89 -9.19 6.33 -7.43
N LYS A 90 -8.44 5.24 -7.60
CA LYS A 90 -8.67 4.26 -8.68
C LYS A 90 -10.03 3.58 -8.57
N TRP A 91 -10.38 3.06 -7.40
CA TRP A 91 -11.53 2.17 -7.27
C TRP A 91 -12.80 2.89 -6.82
N ASP A 92 -12.69 3.95 -6.02
CA ASP A 92 -13.86 4.62 -5.46
C ASP A 92 -14.23 5.91 -6.24
N PHE A 93 -13.29 6.53 -6.98
CA PHE A 93 -13.55 7.79 -7.71
C PHE A 93 -13.50 7.67 -9.23
N THR A 94 -12.64 6.83 -9.80
CA THR A 94 -12.46 6.80 -11.26
C THR A 94 -13.32 5.76 -11.99
N GLY A 95 -14.02 4.86 -11.29
CA GLY A 95 -14.94 3.89 -11.91
C GLY A 95 -14.36 3.20 -13.17
N SER A 96 -15.20 2.99 -14.18
CA SER A 96 -14.83 2.49 -15.52
C SER A 96 -14.36 3.61 -16.47
N VAL A 97 -13.79 4.71 -15.94
CA VAL A 97 -13.36 5.82 -16.77
C VAL A 97 -12.02 5.47 -17.42
N THR A 98 -12.04 5.32 -18.74
CA THR A 98 -10.90 4.93 -19.56
C THR A 98 -10.01 6.14 -19.88
N HIS A 99 -9.53 6.81 -18.82
CA HIS A 99 -8.62 7.96 -18.94
C HIS A 99 -7.16 7.53 -18.73
N PRO A 100 -6.18 8.08 -19.48
CA PRO A 100 -4.76 7.75 -19.31
C PRO A 100 -4.26 7.88 -17.87
N LEU A 101 -4.77 8.87 -17.13
CA LEU A 101 -4.43 9.06 -15.71
C LEU A 101 -4.80 7.85 -14.83
N VAL A 102 -5.91 7.16 -15.12
CA VAL A 102 -6.35 5.97 -14.36
C VAL A 102 -5.38 4.80 -14.59
N ARG A 103 -4.81 4.69 -15.80
CA ARG A 103 -3.77 3.72 -16.11
C ARG A 103 -2.46 4.03 -15.37
N TYR A 104 -2.05 5.30 -15.30
CA TYR A 104 -0.86 5.67 -14.53
C TYR A 104 -1.06 5.53 -13.01
N LEU A 105 -2.27 5.76 -12.49
CA LEU A 105 -2.62 5.42 -11.11
C LEU A 105 -2.51 3.90 -10.87
N TRP A 106 -3.00 3.09 -11.81
CA TRP A 106 -2.79 1.64 -11.75
C TRP A 106 -1.30 1.25 -11.70
N TYR A 107 -0.43 1.93 -12.44
CA TYR A 107 1.02 1.72 -12.35
C TYR A 107 1.58 2.20 -11.00
N GLY A 108 1.07 3.32 -10.48
CA GLY A 108 1.38 3.87 -9.16
C GLY A 108 1.14 2.89 -8.02
N PHE A 109 0.11 2.05 -8.13
CA PHE A 109 -0.19 0.99 -7.16
C PHE A 109 1.01 0.07 -6.85
N TYR A 110 1.91 -0.14 -7.82
CA TYR A 110 3.08 -0.99 -7.68
C TYR A 110 4.20 -0.35 -6.85
N VAL A 111 4.22 0.98 -6.67
CA VAL A 111 5.21 1.67 -5.83
C VAL A 111 5.14 1.16 -4.40
N GLY A 112 3.95 1.15 -3.81
CA GLY A 112 3.75 0.66 -2.44
C GLY A 112 4.12 -0.82 -2.32
N MET A 113 3.63 -1.66 -3.23
CA MET A 113 3.82 -3.11 -3.18
C MET A 113 5.28 -3.54 -3.31
N LEU A 114 6.08 -2.86 -4.13
CA LEU A 114 7.49 -3.24 -4.34
C LEU A 114 8.41 -2.69 -3.24
N PHE A 115 8.15 -1.46 -2.78
CA PHE A 115 9.07 -0.78 -1.84
C PHE A 115 8.75 -1.06 -0.36
N VAL A 116 7.51 -1.36 0.02
CA VAL A 116 7.17 -1.67 1.43
C VAL A 116 7.92 -2.92 1.94
N PRO A 117 7.91 -4.08 1.25
CA PRO A 117 8.67 -5.26 1.67
C PRO A 117 10.18 -5.00 1.70
N THR A 118 10.69 -4.31 0.67
CA THR A 118 12.10 -3.95 0.56
C THR A 118 12.55 -3.10 1.76
N LEU A 119 11.79 -2.07 2.12
CA LEU A 119 12.06 -1.25 3.31
C LEU A 119 11.89 -2.04 4.61
N GLY A 120 10.99 -3.03 4.64
CA GLY A 120 10.87 -4.01 5.72
C GLY A 120 12.18 -4.76 5.98
N ALA A 121 12.88 -5.20 4.93
CA ALA A 121 14.19 -5.83 5.06
C ALA A 121 15.25 -4.90 5.67
N PHE A 122 15.25 -3.62 5.29
CA PHE A 122 16.11 -2.61 5.93
C PHE A 122 15.75 -2.44 7.42
N ILE A 123 14.45 -2.32 7.74
CA ILE A 123 13.95 -2.17 9.12
C ILE A 123 14.43 -3.33 10.00
N ILE A 124 14.33 -4.57 9.53
CA ILE A 124 14.80 -5.77 10.24
C ILE A 124 16.31 -5.68 10.49
N ASN A 125 17.10 -5.21 9.53
CA ASN A 125 18.55 -5.06 9.68
C ASN A 125 18.95 -4.05 10.76
N TYR A 126 18.16 -3.00 10.96
CA TYR A 126 18.36 -2.00 12.00
C TYR A 126 17.78 -2.38 13.37
N LEU A 127 16.95 -3.42 13.45
CA LEU A 127 16.29 -3.82 14.69
C LEU A 127 17.32 -4.30 15.72
N GLY A 128 17.23 -3.79 16.95
CA GLY A 128 18.16 -4.15 18.04
C GLY A 128 19.60 -3.66 17.85
N LYS A 129 19.88 -2.86 16.81
CA LYS A 129 21.20 -2.25 16.57
C LYS A 129 21.31 -0.86 17.22
N PRO A 130 22.52 -0.44 17.62
CA PRO A 130 22.74 0.90 18.18
C PRO A 130 22.49 1.98 17.13
N GLU A 131 22.26 3.23 17.56
CA GLU A 131 21.89 4.34 16.66
C GLU A 131 23.00 4.70 15.66
N ASN A 132 24.26 4.50 16.04
CA ASN A 132 25.43 4.71 15.19
C ASN A 132 25.65 3.59 14.16
N TYR A 133 24.90 2.49 14.22
CA TYR A 133 25.03 1.39 13.27
C TYR A 133 24.78 1.86 11.85
N SER A 134 25.67 1.47 10.94
CA SER A 134 25.49 1.62 9.50
C SER A 134 25.33 0.25 8.89
N HIS A 135 24.30 0.08 8.05
CA HIS A 135 24.13 -1.16 7.31
C HIS A 135 25.27 -1.31 6.28
N PRO A 136 25.61 -2.54 5.86
CA PRO A 136 26.59 -2.77 4.81
C PRO A 136 26.13 -2.14 3.50
N LYS A 137 27.02 -1.44 2.77
CA LYS A 137 26.68 -0.81 1.48
C LYS A 137 26.04 -1.78 0.47
N LYS A 138 26.38 -3.07 0.55
CA LYS A 138 25.78 -4.13 -0.28
C LYS A 138 24.26 -4.26 -0.10
N LEU A 139 23.72 -3.90 1.06
CA LEU A 139 22.27 -3.94 1.31
C LEU A 139 21.51 -2.97 0.41
N ASN A 140 22.14 -1.89 -0.05
CA ASN A 140 21.53 -0.97 -1.02
C ASN A 140 21.19 -1.63 -2.35
N TYR A 141 21.84 -2.75 -2.70
CA TYR A 141 21.48 -3.51 -3.89
C TYR A 141 20.07 -4.13 -3.81
N LEU A 142 19.47 -4.24 -2.62
CA LEU A 142 18.06 -4.64 -2.47
C LEU A 142 17.09 -3.64 -3.11
N LEU A 143 17.49 -2.39 -3.31
CA LEU A 143 16.67 -1.38 -3.98
C LEU A 143 16.71 -1.51 -5.51
N ILE A 144 17.65 -2.26 -6.07
CA ILE A 144 17.79 -2.40 -7.53
C ILE A 144 16.60 -3.17 -8.13
N PRO A 145 16.26 -4.40 -7.68
CA PRO A 145 15.12 -5.14 -8.24
C PRO A 145 13.78 -4.38 -8.23
N PRO A 146 13.30 -3.81 -7.10
CA PRO A 146 12.03 -3.09 -7.09
C PRO A 146 12.07 -1.83 -7.98
N THR A 147 13.22 -1.16 -8.11
CA THR A 147 13.36 0.02 -8.98
C THR A 147 13.29 -0.36 -10.46
N ILE A 148 13.97 -1.44 -10.86
CA ILE A 148 13.91 -1.96 -12.23
C ILE A 148 12.48 -2.37 -12.56
N LEU A 149 11.84 -3.17 -11.70
CA LEU A 149 10.46 -3.62 -11.90
C LEU A 149 9.48 -2.46 -11.97
N LEU A 150 9.60 -1.47 -11.07
CA LEU A 150 8.76 -0.28 -11.11
C LEU A 150 8.94 0.49 -12.43
N THR A 151 10.18 0.66 -12.88
CA THR A 151 10.47 1.33 -14.15
C THR A 151 9.79 0.59 -15.31
N THR A 152 9.94 -0.75 -15.37
CA THR A 152 9.29 -1.60 -16.37
C THR A 152 7.77 -1.47 -16.36
N VAL A 153 7.14 -1.38 -15.17
CA VAL A 153 5.69 -1.15 -15.03
C VAL A 153 5.29 0.21 -15.62
N PHE A 154 6.02 1.29 -15.27
CA PHE A 154 5.73 2.62 -15.78
C PHE A 154 6.00 2.78 -17.29
N THR A 155 6.97 2.04 -17.83
CA THR A 155 7.25 2.02 -19.27
C THR A 155 6.40 1.02 -20.05
N ASN A 156 5.42 0.37 -19.41
CA ASN A 156 4.66 -0.69 -20.03
C ASN A 156 3.95 -0.25 -21.32
N ASP A 157 3.51 1.00 -21.43
CA ASP A 157 2.90 1.53 -22.66
C ASP A 157 3.83 1.41 -23.90
N LEU A 158 5.16 1.32 -23.71
CA LEU A 158 6.13 1.20 -24.79
C LEU A 158 6.34 -0.24 -25.28
N HIS A 159 6.21 -1.23 -24.40
CA HIS A 159 6.61 -2.61 -24.69
C HIS A 159 5.52 -3.65 -24.44
N GLN A 160 4.50 -3.32 -23.64
CA GLN A 160 3.36 -4.17 -23.27
C GLN A 160 3.76 -5.58 -22.82
N LYS A 161 4.80 -5.68 -21.98
CA LYS A 161 5.34 -6.97 -21.49
C LYS A 161 4.97 -7.27 -20.04
N VAL A 162 4.36 -6.30 -19.35
CA VAL A 162 3.77 -6.48 -18.02
C VAL A 162 2.25 -6.60 -18.17
N PHE A 163 1.64 -5.66 -18.89
CA PHE A 163 0.23 -5.69 -19.28
C PHE A 163 0.11 -5.57 -20.79
N VAL A 164 -0.60 -6.52 -21.40
CA VAL A 164 -0.96 -6.52 -22.81
C VAL A 164 -2.38 -5.97 -22.94
N PHE A 165 -2.57 -4.99 -23.82
CA PHE A 165 -3.88 -4.37 -24.05
C PHE A 165 -4.42 -4.74 -25.45
N TYR A 166 -5.43 -5.60 -25.50
CA TYR A 166 -5.90 -6.20 -26.75
C TYR A 166 -6.51 -5.18 -27.73
N ASN A 167 -7.27 -4.21 -27.21
CA ASN A 167 -7.95 -3.17 -28.00
C ASN A 167 -7.30 -1.79 -27.82
N GLY A 168 -5.97 -1.77 -27.62
CA GLY A 168 -5.25 -0.56 -27.25
C GLY A 168 -5.73 0.00 -25.90
N PHE A 169 -5.61 1.30 -25.70
CA PHE A 169 -5.87 1.92 -24.39
C PHE A 169 -7.35 2.21 -24.08
N ILE A 170 -8.27 1.86 -24.97
CA ILE A 170 -9.68 2.25 -24.82
C ILE A 170 -10.39 1.43 -23.73
N ASN A 171 -9.99 0.17 -23.51
CA ASN A 171 -10.56 -0.73 -22.50
C ASN A 171 -9.47 -1.39 -21.63
N PHE A 172 -8.41 -0.65 -21.30
CA PHE A 172 -7.22 -1.22 -20.65
C PHE A 172 -7.49 -1.86 -19.27
N ASP A 173 -8.59 -1.48 -18.62
CA ASP A 173 -9.04 -1.94 -17.31
C ASP A 173 -9.93 -3.19 -17.37
N LEU A 174 -10.57 -3.44 -18.51
CA LEU A 174 -11.49 -4.57 -18.75
C LEU A 174 -10.87 -5.67 -19.62
N GLU A 175 -10.02 -5.30 -20.57
CA GLU A 175 -9.51 -6.18 -21.63
C GLU A 175 -7.98 -6.17 -21.66
N TYR A 176 -7.38 -6.78 -20.63
CA TYR A 176 -5.94 -6.93 -20.53
C TYR A 176 -5.54 -8.35 -20.12
N SER A 177 -4.28 -8.70 -20.40
CA SER A 177 -3.65 -9.90 -19.88
C SER A 177 -2.29 -9.59 -19.27
N TYR A 178 -1.83 -10.50 -18.41
CA TYR A 178 -0.50 -10.47 -17.83
C TYR A 178 0.48 -11.20 -18.74
N ASP A 179 1.64 -10.60 -18.97
CA ASP A 179 2.73 -11.20 -19.76
C ASP A 179 3.94 -11.51 -18.86
N VAL A 180 5.00 -12.09 -19.43
CA VAL A 180 6.13 -12.71 -18.70
C VAL A 180 6.76 -11.80 -17.65
N LEU A 181 6.86 -10.48 -17.88
CA LEU A 181 7.47 -9.59 -16.88
C LEU A 181 6.56 -9.36 -15.66
N TYR A 182 5.27 -9.64 -15.76
CA TYR A 182 4.37 -9.61 -14.62
C TYR A 182 4.71 -10.67 -13.57
N LEU A 183 5.18 -11.86 -13.99
CA LEU A 183 5.61 -12.90 -13.05
C LEU A 183 6.73 -12.41 -12.12
N ALA A 184 7.69 -11.65 -12.66
CA ALA A 184 8.76 -11.06 -11.86
C ALA A 184 8.24 -10.02 -10.86
N VAL A 185 7.22 -9.26 -11.25
CA VAL A 185 6.52 -8.32 -10.36
C VAL A 185 5.75 -9.07 -9.27
N GLU A 186 5.07 -10.15 -9.62
CA GLU A 186 4.28 -10.97 -8.70
C GLU A 186 5.14 -11.69 -7.65
N CYS A 187 6.30 -12.23 -8.04
CA CYS A 187 7.24 -12.85 -7.10
C CYS A 187 7.73 -11.89 -6.01
N LEU A 188 7.91 -10.60 -6.33
CA LEU A 188 8.34 -9.60 -5.34
C LEU A 188 7.17 -9.06 -4.49
N LYS A 189 5.93 -9.14 -5.00
CA LYS A 189 4.72 -8.79 -4.25
C LYS A 189 4.38 -9.82 -3.16
N ALA A 190 4.77 -11.08 -3.34
CA ALA A 190 4.38 -12.20 -2.48
C ALA A 190 5.31 -12.43 -1.26
N GLN A 191 6.29 -11.55 -1.03
CA GLN A 191 7.24 -11.61 0.10
C GLN A 191 6.78 -10.78 1.29
#